data_AF-A0A5C8VE64-F1
#
_entry.id   AF-A0A5C8VE64-F1
#
_cell.length_a   1.000
_cell.length_b   1.000
_cell.length_c   1.000
_cell.angle_alpha   90.00
_cell.angle_beta   90.00
_cell.angle_gamma   90.00
#
_symmetry.space_group_name_H-M   'P 1'
#
loop_
_entity.id
_entity.type
_entity.pdbx_description
1 polymer ?
#
loop_
_entity_poly.entity_id
_entity_poly.type
_entity_poly.pdbx_seq_one_letter_code
_entity_poly.pdbx_strand_id
1 'polypeptide(L)'
;MALSEPVHAVRRLGSAAQIGAIVMAEQAIDSYLDDYGRPGDRATALDILLRDLARLRFVEPDLDAFIGEVERYIDLLYRDLSRQAA
;
A
#
# COMPACT_ATOMS: atom_id res chain seq x y z
N MET A 1 -8.35 -10.24 -13.13
CA MET A 1 -8.41 -9.04 -12.27
C MET A 1 -7.01 -8.50 -12.15
N ALA A 2 -6.79 -7.28 -12.64
CA ALA A 2 -5.49 -6.59 -12.57
C ALA A 2 -5.23 -6.16 -11.12
N LEU A 3 -3.96 -6.06 -10.73
CA LEU A 3 -3.57 -5.46 -9.45
C LEU A 3 -3.83 -3.95 -9.53
N SER A 4 -4.11 -3.31 -8.41
CA SER A 4 -4.14 -1.85 -8.31
C SER A 4 -2.79 -1.22 -8.69
N GLU A 5 -2.81 -0.01 -9.24
CA GLU A 5 -1.60 0.71 -9.69
C GLU A 5 -0.50 0.81 -8.61
N PRO A 6 -0.81 1.09 -7.32
CA PRO A 6 0.20 1.15 -6.28
C PRO A 6 0.87 -0.21 -6.03
N VAL A 7 0.13 -1.31 -6.17
CA VAL A 7 0.67 -2.66 -5.96
C VAL A 7 1.59 -3.06 -7.13
N HIS A 8 1.34 -2.56 -8.33
CA HIS A 8 2.30 -2.65 -9.43
C HIS A 8 3.59 -1.87 -9.17
N ALA A 9 3.51 -0.71 -8.50
CA ALA A 9 4.69 0.04 -8.06
C ALA A 9 5.46 -0.68 -6.95
N VAL A 10 4.76 -1.17 -5.92
CA VAL A 10 5.33 -1.97 -4.82
C VAL A 10 6.10 -3.17 -5.36
N ARG A 11 5.49 -3.93 -6.29
CA ARG A 11 6.15 -5.06 -6.94
C ARG A 11 7.44 -4.66 -7.63
N ARG A 12 7.40 -3.63 -8.49
CA ARG A 12 8.60 -3.16 -9.22
C ARG A 12 9.71 -2.70 -8.29
N LEU A 13 9.37 -1.96 -7.23
CA LEU A 13 10.31 -1.40 -6.27
C LEU A 13 10.96 -2.49 -5.41
N GLY A 14 10.16 -3.46 -4.97
CA GLY A 14 10.63 -4.62 -4.22
C GLY A 14 11.60 -5.48 -5.03
N SER A 15 11.33 -5.70 -6.33
CA SER A 15 12.22 -6.49 -7.21
C SER A 15 13.53 -5.78 -7.56
N ALA A 16 13.58 -4.44 -7.50
CA ALA A 16 14.74 -3.66 -7.92
C ALA A 16 15.82 -3.49 -6.84
N ALA A 17 15.57 -3.92 -5.59
CA ALA A 17 16.47 -3.76 -4.43
C ALA A 17 17.02 -2.33 -4.28
N GLN A 18 16.23 -1.33 -4.66
CA GLN A 18 16.67 0.07 -4.70
C GLN A 18 16.64 0.69 -3.30
N ILE A 19 17.72 1.37 -2.91
CA ILE A 19 17.76 2.15 -1.68
C ILE A 19 16.64 3.21 -1.74
N GLY A 20 15.78 3.25 -0.72
CA GLY A 20 14.63 4.16 -0.68
C GLY A 20 13.35 3.62 -1.34
N ALA A 21 13.35 2.36 -1.81
CA ALA A 21 12.17 1.71 -2.39
C ALA A 21 10.93 1.77 -1.49
N ILE A 22 11.11 1.71 -0.17
CA ILE A 22 9.99 1.79 0.78
C ILE A 22 9.34 3.17 0.77
N VAL A 23 10.14 4.25 0.82
CA VAL A 23 9.65 5.64 0.78
C VAL A 23 8.92 5.91 -0.53
N MET A 24 9.39 5.35 -1.64
CA MET A 24 8.72 5.47 -2.94
C MET A 24 7.38 4.71 -2.96
N ALA A 25 7.29 3.56 -2.29
CA ALA A 25 6.05 2.82 -2.16
C ALA A 25 5.03 3.56 -1.29
N GLU A 26 5.48 4.16 -0.18
CA GLU A 26 4.66 5.01 0.69
C GLU A 26 4.10 6.20 -0.11
N GLN A 27 4.95 6.93 -0.85
CA GLN A 27 4.53 8.05 -1.70
C GLN A 27 3.51 7.64 -2.79
N ALA A 28 3.65 6.44 -3.36
CA ALA A 28 2.69 5.93 -4.33
C ALA A 28 1.32 5.63 -3.69
N ILE A 29 1.32 5.16 -2.45
CA ILE A 29 0.09 4.94 -1.67
C ILE A 29 -0.55 6.27 -1.30
N ASP A 30 0.22 7.25 -0.82
CA ASP A 30 -0.28 8.60 -0.53
C ASP A 30 -0.93 9.24 -1.75
N SER A 31 -0.24 9.21 -2.89
CA SER A 31 -0.74 9.78 -4.15
C SER A 31 -2.05 9.11 -4.59
N TYR A 32 -2.14 7.79 -4.42
CA TYR A 32 -3.36 7.03 -4.71
C TYR A 32 -4.51 7.40 -3.76
N LEU A 33 -4.23 7.69 -2.49
CA LEU A 33 -5.24 8.09 -1.52
C LEU A 33 -5.69 9.55 -1.66
N ASP A 34 -4.83 10.42 -2.19
CA ASP A 34 -5.17 11.81 -2.48
C ASP A 34 -6.31 11.94 -3.51
N ASP A 35 -6.43 10.98 -4.42
CA ASP A 35 -7.56 10.90 -5.37
C ASP A 35 -8.92 10.62 -4.69
N TYR A 36 -8.91 10.14 -3.43
CA TYR A 36 -10.11 9.89 -2.65
C TYR A 36 -10.39 11.07 -1.69
N GLY A 37 -11.42 11.86 -1.98
CA GLY A 37 -11.75 13.05 -1.19
C GLY A 37 -12.45 12.79 0.15
N ARG A 38 -12.99 11.58 0.38
CA ARG A 38 -13.73 11.23 1.61
C ARG A 38 -12.96 10.23 2.47
N PRO A 39 -12.95 10.37 3.81
CA PRO A 39 -12.29 9.42 4.70
C PRO A 39 -12.76 7.96 4.54
N GLY A 40 -14.06 7.73 4.31
CA GLY A 40 -14.60 6.38 4.09
C GLY A 40 -14.16 5.75 2.77
N ASP A 41 -13.98 6.56 1.73
CA ASP A 41 -13.50 6.09 0.43
C ASP A 41 -12.01 5.73 0.52
N ARG A 42 -11.22 6.51 1.29
CA ARG A 42 -9.82 6.20 1.61
C ARG A 42 -9.67 4.89 2.38
N ALA A 43 -10.51 4.65 3.39
CA ALA A 43 -10.51 3.39 4.14
C ALA A 43 -10.81 2.19 3.22
N THR A 44 -11.78 2.32 2.32
CA THR A 44 -12.10 1.29 1.32
C THR A 44 -10.93 1.07 0.36
N ALA A 45 -10.25 2.13 -0.06
CA ALA A 45 -9.09 2.05 -0.94
C ALA A 45 -7.91 1.31 -0.27
N LEU A 46 -7.67 1.57 1.02
CA LEU A 46 -6.68 0.83 1.81
C LEU A 46 -7.03 -0.66 1.95
N ASP A 47 -8.31 -1.01 2.11
CA ASP A 47 -8.74 -2.42 2.24
C ASP A 47 -8.42 -3.20 0.94
N ILE A 48 -8.63 -2.54 -0.20
CA ILE A 48 -8.30 -3.08 -1.52
C ILE A 48 -6.78 -3.28 -1.66
N LEU A 49 -5.99 -2.29 -1.22
CA LEU A 49 -4.52 -2.39 -1.25
C LEU A 49 -4.01 -3.56 -0.40
N LEU A 50 -4.49 -3.72 0.82
CA LEU A 50 -4.11 -4.85 1.69
C LEU A 50 -4.45 -6.19 1.05
N ARG A 51 -5.62 -6.30 0.41
CA ARG A 51 -6.02 -7.52 -0.29
C ARG A 51 -5.13 -7.83 -1.50
N ASP A 52 -4.75 -6.81 -2.27
CA ASP A 52 -3.87 -6.97 -3.41
C ASP A 52 -2.41 -7.25 -2.99
N LEU A 53 -1.95 -6.68 -1.87
CA LEU A 53 -0.64 -6.99 -1.26
C LEU A 53 -0.58 -8.42 -0.75
N ALA A 54 -1.62 -8.88 -0.05
CA ALA A 54 -1.72 -10.29 0.38
C ALA A 54 -1.67 -11.25 -0.82
N ARG A 55 -2.28 -10.85 -1.95
CA ARG A 55 -2.19 -11.60 -3.20
C ARG A 55 -0.79 -11.54 -3.81
N LEU A 56 -0.14 -10.38 -3.83
CA LEU A 56 1.23 -10.24 -4.31
C LEU A 56 2.19 -11.13 -3.50
N ARG A 57 2.05 -11.14 -2.17
CA ARG A 57 2.81 -11.99 -1.24
C ARG A 57 2.68 -13.48 -1.53
N PHE A 58 1.50 -13.92 -1.97
CA PHE A 58 1.28 -15.31 -2.38
C PHE A 58 2.00 -15.66 -3.69
N VAL A 59 2.11 -14.69 -4.61
CA VAL A 59 2.75 -14.89 -5.92
C VAL A 59 4.27 -14.69 -5.85
N GLU A 60 4.74 -13.79 -5.00
CA GLU A 60 6.13 -13.39 -4.84
C GLU A 60 6.52 -13.38 -3.35
N PRO A 61 6.74 -14.57 -2.76
CA PRO A 61 7.08 -14.68 -1.34
C PRO A 61 8.42 -14.01 -1.00
N ASP A 62 9.31 -13.84 -1.99
CA ASP A 62 10.58 -13.14 -1.83
C ASP A 62 10.40 -11.66 -1.44
N LEU A 63 9.22 -11.09 -1.70
CA LEU A 63 8.87 -9.72 -1.34
C LEU A 63 8.20 -9.61 0.04
N ASP A 64 8.01 -10.71 0.79
CA ASP A 64 7.25 -10.73 2.05
C ASP A 64 7.74 -9.68 3.07
N ALA A 65 9.06 -9.53 3.23
CA ALA A 65 9.64 -8.51 4.11
C ALA A 65 9.31 -7.08 3.64
N PHE A 66 9.38 -6.82 2.33
CA PHE A 66 9.05 -5.51 1.76
C PHE A 66 7.55 -5.21 1.86
N ILE A 67 6.71 -6.19 1.57
CA ILE A 67 5.26 -6.10 1.70
C ILE A 67 4.88 -5.83 3.16
N GLY A 68 5.52 -6.50 4.13
CA GLY A 68 5.26 -6.29 5.55
C GLY A 68 5.62 -4.88 6.05
N GLU A 69 6.60 -4.21 5.46
CA GLU A 69 6.87 -2.79 5.75
C GLU A 69 5.74 -1.89 5.20
N VAL A 70 5.30 -2.15 3.97
CA VAL A 70 4.20 -1.40 3.33
C VAL A 70 2.88 -1.60 4.07
N GLU A 71 2.56 -2.81 4.52
CA GLU A 71 1.38 -3.11 5.34
C GLU A 71 1.43 -2.33 6.66
N ARG A 72 2.60 -2.25 7.32
CA ARG A 72 2.78 -1.45 8.53
C ARG A 72 2.49 0.03 8.30
N TYR A 73 2.89 0.56 7.15
CA TYR A 73 2.59 1.94 6.78
C TYR A 73 1.08 2.14 6.55
N ILE A 74 0.40 1.21 5.86
CA ILE A 74 -1.05 1.23 5.69
C ILE A 74 -1.77 1.22 7.04
N ASP A 75 -1.31 0.42 8.00
CA ASP A 75 -1.88 0.39 9.36
C ASP A 75 -1.79 1.76 10.07
N LEU A 76 -0.71 2.52 9.84
CA LEU A 76 -0.57 3.88 10.35
C LEU A 76 -1.62 4.81 9.71
N LEU A 77 -1.82 4.70 8.40
CA LEU A 77 -2.84 5.49 7.69
C LEU A 77 -4.26 5.19 8.20
N TYR A 78 -4.60 3.93 8.48
CA TYR A 78 -5.88 3.59 9.10
C TYR A 78 -6.08 4.22 10.48
N ARG A 79 -5.02 4.25 11.29
CA ARG A 79 -5.06 4.89 12.61
C ARG A 79 -5.27 6.39 12.49
N ASP A 80 -4.65 7.02 11.49
CA ASP A 80 -4.81 8.45 11.23
C ASP A 80 -6.21 8.79 10.71
N LEU A 81 -6.74 8.00 9.78
CA LEU A 81 -8.12 8.14 9.30
C LEU A 81 -9.13 7.96 10.43
N SER A 82 -8.91 6.95 11.30
CA SER A 82 -9.78 6.71 12.46
C SER A 82 -9.73 7.87 13.46
N ARG A 83 -8.57 8.50 13.65
CA ARG A 83 -8.42 9.70 14.49
C ARG A 83 -9.09 10.94 13.88
N GLN A 84 -9.12 11.07 12.56
CA GLN A 84 -9.77 12.18 11.87
C GLN A 84 -11.30 12.05 11.80
N ALA A 85 -11.82 10.83 11.94
CA ALA A 85 -13.25 10.54 11.91
C ALA A 85 -13.93 10.63 13.30
N ALA A 86 -13.17 10.84 14.37
CA ALA A 86 -13.64 10.97 15.76
C ALA A 86 -13.81 12.45 16.16
#